data_AF-A0A1G4W0B1-F1
#
_entry.id   AF-A0A1G4W0B1-F1
#
_cell.length_a   1.000
_cell.length_b   1.000
_cell.length_c   1.000
_cell.angle_alpha   90.00
_cell.angle_beta   90.00
_cell.angle_gamma   90.00
#
_symmetry.space_group_name_H-M   'P 1'
#
loop_
_entity.id
_entity.type
_entity.pdbx_description
1 polymer ?
#
loop_
_entity_poly.entity_id
_entity_poly.type
_entity_poly.pdbx_seq_one_letter_code
_entity_poly.pdbx_strand_id
1 'polypeptide(L)'
;MRISHNLIVDHFRKTKKMPFNRDTEEYSVFSIMTDNSPNIESRIISEQVEVDLQRLINELPDDQREVLVMRIYDDLSFKEIADLTGVSINTALGRMRYALMNLRKVIEKNQIILTN
;
A
#
# COMPACT_ATOMS: atom_id res chain seq x y z
N MET A 1 -27.88 -41.62 -25.44
CA MET A 1 -26.83 -41.69 -24.40
C MET A 1 -25.68 -40.70 -24.70
N ARG A 2 -25.92 -39.37 -24.69
CA ARG A 2 -24.86 -38.35 -24.90
C ARG A 2 -24.60 -37.49 -23.67
N ILE A 3 -25.61 -37.32 -22.80
CA ILE A 3 -25.51 -36.52 -21.59
C ILE A 3 -24.52 -37.15 -20.60
N SER A 4 -24.59 -38.46 -20.35
CA SER A 4 -23.65 -39.16 -19.47
C SER A 4 -22.21 -39.14 -19.99
N HIS A 5 -22.02 -39.26 -21.31
CA HIS A 5 -20.68 -39.19 -21.92
C HIS A 5 -20.08 -37.78 -21.79
N ASN A 6 -20.89 -36.73 -22.05
CA ASN A 6 -20.45 -35.35 -21.90
C ASN A 6 -20.13 -35.01 -20.43
N LEU A 7 -20.94 -35.48 -19.48
CA LEU A 7 -20.68 -35.32 -18.04
C LEU A 7 -19.36 -35.96 -17.62
N ILE A 8 -19.05 -37.15 -18.13
CA ILE A 8 -17.79 -37.83 -17.85
C ILE A 8 -16.61 -37.07 -18.46
N VAL A 9 -16.72 -36.64 -19.71
CA VAL A 9 -15.66 -35.87 -20.40
C VAL A 9 -15.42 -34.52 -19.70
N ASP A 10 -16.47 -33.83 -19.28
CA ASP A 10 -16.37 -32.57 -18.54
C ASP A 10 -15.78 -32.77 -17.15
N HIS A 11 -16.15 -33.86 -16.46
CA HIS A 11 -15.54 -34.23 -15.19
C HIS A 11 -14.02 -34.41 -15.34
N PHE A 12 -13.55 -35.22 -16.29
CA PHE A 12 -12.12 -35.42 -16.52
C PHE A 12 -11.39 -34.17 -17.04
N ARG A 13 -12.05 -33.29 -17.81
CA ARG A 13 -11.51 -31.98 -18.20
C ARG A 13 -11.33 -31.04 -17.02
N LYS A 14 -12.26 -31.05 -16.06
CA LYS A 14 -12.17 -30.25 -14.83
C LYS A 14 -11.06 -30.78 -13.92
N THR A 15 -10.96 -32.10 -13.77
CA THR A 15 -9.90 -32.76 -12.96
C THR A 15 -8.51 -32.54 -13.55
N LYS A 16 -8.34 -32.50 -14.89
CA LYS A 16 -7.06 -32.16 -15.55
C LYS A 16 -6.64 -30.70 -15.43
N LYS A 17 -7.59 -29.78 -15.16
CA LYS A 17 -7.32 -28.34 -14.97
C LYS A 17 -7.02 -27.97 -13.53
N MET A 18 -7.16 -28.90 -12.59
CA MET A 18 -6.78 -28.69 -11.20
C MET A 18 -5.32 -29.14 -11.06
N PRO A 19 -4.35 -28.22 -10.88
CA PRO A 19 -2.97 -28.61 -10.68
C PRO A 19 -2.88 -29.41 -9.38
N PHE A 20 -2.67 -30.71 -9.50
CA PHE A 20 -2.38 -31.58 -8.37
C PHE A 20 -0.91 -31.36 -8.02
N ASN A 21 -0.63 -30.27 -7.29
CA ASN A 21 0.71 -30.02 -6.75
C ASN A 21 0.97 -31.08 -5.67
N ARG A 22 1.59 -32.19 -6.07
CA ARG A 22 2.07 -33.21 -5.13
C ARG A 22 3.29 -32.66 -4.43
N ASP A 23 3.34 -32.87 -3.12
CA ASP A 23 4.54 -32.60 -2.32
C ASP A 23 5.68 -33.46 -2.88
N THR A 24 6.69 -32.80 -3.46
CA THR A 24 7.91 -33.43 -3.99
C THR A 24 9.11 -32.71 -3.40
N GLU A 25 10.30 -33.33 -3.44
CA GLU A 25 11.54 -32.70 -2.95
C GLU A 25 11.84 -31.35 -3.64
N GLU A 26 11.32 -31.15 -4.86
CA GLU A 26 11.50 -29.93 -5.66
C GLU A 26 10.37 -28.89 -5.46
N TYR A 27 9.21 -29.31 -4.95
CA TYR A 27 8.04 -28.46 -4.69
C TYR A 27 7.42 -28.83 -3.34
N SER A 28 7.86 -28.16 -2.29
CA SER A 28 7.31 -28.36 -0.95
C SER A 28 6.02 -27.60 -0.76
N VAL A 29 4.97 -28.26 -0.30
CA VAL A 29 3.69 -27.64 0.09
C VAL A 29 3.90 -26.54 1.15
N PHE A 30 4.94 -26.64 1.98
CA PHE A 30 5.31 -25.61 2.97
C PHE A 30 5.69 -24.26 2.34
N SER A 31 6.17 -24.23 1.11
CA SER A 31 6.49 -22.97 0.40
C SER A 31 5.24 -22.14 0.05
N ILE A 32 4.06 -22.77 0.03
CA ILE A 32 2.77 -22.13 -0.21
C ILE A 32 2.10 -21.75 1.13
N MET A 33 2.50 -22.42 2.22
CA MET A 33 2.00 -22.21 3.58
C MET A 33 2.87 -21.24 4.39
N THR A 34 3.68 -20.41 3.75
CA THR A 34 4.36 -19.31 4.44
C THR A 34 3.31 -18.30 4.91
N ASP A 35 3.22 -18.15 6.23
CA ASP A 35 2.46 -17.06 6.82
C ASP A 35 3.20 -15.76 6.50
N ASN A 36 2.70 -15.02 5.51
CA ASN A 36 3.18 -13.69 5.17
C ASN A 36 2.70 -12.64 6.20
N SER A 37 2.07 -13.05 7.31
CA SER A 37 1.75 -12.12 8.38
C SER A 37 3.04 -11.55 8.98
N PRO A 38 3.10 -10.23 9.20
CA PRO A 38 4.27 -9.61 9.82
C PRO A 38 4.46 -10.17 11.23
N ASN A 39 5.69 -10.53 11.55
CA ASN A 39 6.07 -10.95 12.90
C ASN A 39 5.89 -9.79 13.90
N ILE A 40 5.94 -10.10 15.21
CA ILE A 40 5.70 -9.11 16.27
C ILE A 40 6.65 -7.91 16.17
N GLU A 41 7.92 -8.14 15.87
CA GLU A 41 8.91 -7.08 15.69
C GLU A 41 8.53 -6.14 14.53
N SER A 42 8.18 -6.69 13.37
CA SER A 42 7.77 -5.93 12.20
C SER A 42 6.51 -5.10 12.47
N ARG A 43 5.59 -5.62 13.28
CA ARG A 43 4.39 -4.88 13.71
C ARG A 43 4.75 -3.70 14.61
N ILE A 44 5.60 -3.91 15.61
CA ILE A 44 6.06 -2.84 16.52
C ILE A 44 6.79 -1.74 15.74
N ILE A 45 7.68 -2.12 14.81
CA ILE A 45 8.38 -1.15 13.95
C ILE A 45 7.39 -0.34 13.12
N SER A 46 6.38 -0.99 12.52
CA SER A 46 5.37 -0.33 11.70
C SER A 46 4.52 0.64 12.53
N GLU A 47 4.06 0.24 13.72
CA GLU A 47 3.31 1.11 14.64
C GLU A 47 4.13 2.33 15.06
N GLN A 48 5.42 2.15 15.35
CA GLN A 48 6.31 3.26 15.70
C GLN A 48 6.48 4.23 14.53
N VAL A 49 6.69 3.71 13.32
CA VAL A 49 6.81 4.52 12.09
C VAL A 49 5.54 5.33 11.84
N GLU A 50 4.36 4.74 12.05
CA GLU A 50 3.07 5.41 11.87
C GLU A 50 2.91 6.58 12.86
N VAL A 51 3.21 6.36 14.14
CA VAL A 51 3.16 7.40 15.18
C VAL A 51 4.11 8.55 14.86
N ASP A 52 5.35 8.23 14.45
CA ASP A 52 6.32 9.24 14.08
C ASP A 52 5.86 10.04 12.87
N LEU A 53 5.41 9.39 11.80
CA LEU A 53 4.92 10.06 10.60
C LEU A 53 3.74 11.01 10.92
N GLN A 54 2.80 10.57 11.75
CA GLN A 54 1.65 11.38 12.13
C GLN A 54 2.09 12.64 12.89
N ARG A 55 3.06 12.52 13.80
CA ARG A 55 3.67 13.68 14.47
C ARG A 55 4.31 14.63 13.46
N LEU A 56 5.06 14.11 12.49
CA LEU A 56 5.72 14.92 11.46
C LEU A 56 4.74 15.69 10.59
N ILE A 57 3.63 15.05 10.19
CA ILE A 57 2.57 15.71 9.42
C ILE A 57 1.97 16.85 10.23
N ASN A 58 1.77 16.68 11.54
CA ASN A 58 1.24 17.72 12.41
C ASN A 58 2.18 18.92 12.60
N GLU A 59 3.50 18.71 12.47
CA GLU A 59 4.51 19.78 12.54
C GLU A 59 4.64 20.59 11.24
N LEU A 60 4.04 20.14 10.14
CA LEU A 60 4.04 20.90 8.89
C LEU A 60 3.28 22.22 9.05
N PRO A 61 3.71 23.28 8.34
CA PRO A 61 2.91 24.49 8.15
C PRO A 61 1.50 24.13 7.67
N ASP A 62 0.49 24.84 8.17
CA ASP A 62 -0.92 24.49 7.95
C ASP A 62 -1.27 24.36 6.47
N ASP A 63 -0.70 25.23 5.63
CA ASP A 63 -0.96 25.26 4.20
C ASP A 63 -0.31 24.09 3.44
N GLN A 64 0.79 23.55 3.95
CA GLN A 64 1.44 22.33 3.46
C GLN A 64 0.70 21.09 3.92
N ARG A 65 0.29 21.06 5.20
CA ARG A 65 -0.49 19.97 5.80
C ARG A 65 -1.83 19.82 5.10
N GLU A 66 -2.55 20.92 4.89
CA GLU A 66 -3.85 20.94 4.22
C GLU A 66 -3.78 20.31 2.82
N VAL A 67 -2.84 20.76 1.98
CA VAL A 67 -2.69 20.20 0.62
C VAL A 67 -2.29 18.73 0.65
N LEU A 68 -1.42 18.33 1.58
CA LEU A 68 -1.01 16.92 1.72
C LEU A 68 -2.18 16.05 2.15
N VAL A 69 -3.00 16.50 3.10
CA VAL A 69 -4.18 15.76 3.57
C VAL A 69 -5.19 15.59 2.44
N MET A 70 -5.56 16.69 1.77
CA MET A 70 -6.48 16.67 0.65
C MET A 70 -6.01 15.77 -0.50
N ARG A 71 -4.69 15.73 -0.74
CA ARG A 71 -4.13 14.93 -1.83
C ARG A 71 -4.03 13.43 -1.49
N ILE A 72 -3.64 13.08 -0.28
CA ILE A 72 -3.29 11.69 0.09
C ILE A 72 -4.47 10.97 0.74
N TYR A 73 -5.25 11.67 1.57
CA TYR A 73 -6.36 11.08 2.32
C TYR A 73 -7.71 11.30 1.62
N ASP A 74 -7.91 12.46 0.99
CA ASP A 74 -9.17 12.77 0.30
C ASP A 74 -9.11 12.48 -1.23
N ASP A 75 -7.96 12.03 -1.75
CA ASP A 75 -7.69 11.69 -3.15
C ASP A 75 -8.04 12.80 -4.17
N LEU A 76 -7.97 14.08 -3.75
CA LEU A 76 -8.30 15.21 -4.61
C LEU A 76 -7.19 15.53 -5.61
N SER A 77 -7.57 15.96 -6.81
CA SER A 77 -6.63 16.53 -7.80
C SER A 77 -6.12 17.90 -7.36
N PHE A 78 -4.92 18.29 -7.81
CA PHE A 78 -4.40 19.64 -7.52
C PHE A 78 -5.29 20.76 -8.07
N LYS A 79 -6.12 20.47 -9.08
CA LYS A 79 -7.12 21.40 -9.58
C LYS A 79 -8.26 21.56 -8.57
N GLU A 80 -8.83 20.47 -8.08
CA GLU A 80 -9.89 20.52 -7.06
C GLU A 80 -9.40 21.16 -5.76
N ILE A 81 -8.16 20.86 -5.34
CA ILE A 81 -7.53 21.50 -4.17
C ILE A 81 -7.40 23.00 -4.39
N ALA A 82 -6.94 23.44 -5.56
CA ALA A 82 -6.83 24.85 -5.89
C ALA A 82 -8.19 25.56 -5.87
N ASP A 83 -9.21 24.92 -6.45
CA ASP A 83 -10.58 25.45 -6.49
C ASP A 83 -11.18 25.56 -5.07
N LEU A 84 -10.97 24.56 -4.20
CA LEU A 84 -11.48 24.54 -2.82
C LEU A 84 -10.75 25.53 -1.89
N THR A 85 -9.44 25.71 -2.08
CA THR A 85 -8.61 26.57 -1.21
C THR A 85 -8.45 27.99 -1.74
N GLY A 86 -8.97 28.29 -2.93
CA GLY A 86 -8.92 29.63 -3.52
C GLY A 86 -7.52 30.09 -3.96
N VAL A 87 -6.61 29.15 -4.22
CA VAL A 87 -5.23 29.43 -4.68
C VAL A 87 -5.01 28.94 -6.11
N SER A 88 -3.88 29.32 -6.72
CA SER A 88 -3.53 28.77 -8.04
C SER A 88 -3.10 27.30 -7.94
N ILE A 89 -3.30 26.53 -9.01
CA ILE A 89 -2.80 25.14 -9.09
C ILE A 89 -1.29 25.04 -8.82
N ASN A 90 -0.50 26.04 -9.25
CA ASN A 90 0.93 26.11 -8.99
C ASN A 90 1.25 26.36 -7.51
N THR A 91 0.41 27.10 -6.80
CA THR A 91 0.53 27.30 -5.35
C THR A 91 0.27 26.00 -4.62
N ALA A 92 -0.77 25.25 -4.98
CA ALA A 92 -1.04 23.92 -4.41
C ALA A 92 0.11 22.94 -4.68
N LEU A 93 0.62 22.89 -5.92
CA LEU A 93 1.80 22.08 -6.28
C LEU A 93 3.04 22.48 -5.46
N GLY A 94 3.27 23.78 -5.29
CA GLY A 94 4.36 24.31 -4.47
C GLY A 94 4.24 23.87 -3.01
N ARG A 95 3.07 24.02 -2.40
CA ARG A 95 2.78 23.58 -1.03
C ARG A 95 3.02 22.08 -0.86
N MET A 96 2.54 21.25 -1.80
CA MET A 96 2.80 19.81 -1.77
C MET A 96 4.29 19.48 -1.84
N ARG A 97 5.03 20.14 -2.75
CA ARG A 97 6.48 19.96 -2.87
C ARG A 97 7.20 20.31 -1.57
N TYR A 98 6.83 21.43 -0.94
CA TYR A 98 7.42 21.85 0.34
C TYR A 98 7.04 20.92 1.50
N ALA A 99 5.80 20.42 1.53
CA ALA A 99 5.34 19.42 2.49
C ALA A 99 6.25 18.18 2.45
N LEU A 100 6.42 17.59 1.26
CA LEU A 100 7.26 16.40 1.07
C LEU A 100 8.74 16.66 1.37
N MET A 101 9.26 17.83 0.98
CA MET A 101 10.65 18.19 1.27
C MET A 101 10.88 18.35 2.77
N ASN A 102 9.95 18.96 3.49
CA ASN A 102 10.05 19.15 4.94
C ASN A 102 9.93 17.81 5.66
N LEU A 103 8.93 16.98 5.32
CA LEU A 103 8.81 15.63 5.87
C LEU A 103 10.11 14.84 5.72
N ARG A 104 10.72 14.84 4.52
CA ARG A 104 12.00 14.17 4.28
C ARG A 104 13.12 14.67 5.21
N LYS A 105 13.26 15.99 5.36
CA LYS A 105 14.27 16.57 6.27
C LYS A 105 14.05 16.13 7.72
N VAL A 106 12.81 16.06 8.17
CA VAL A 106 12.53 15.67 9.56
C VAL A 106 12.74 14.16 9.77
N ILE A 107 12.40 13.33 8.78
CA ILE A 107 12.72 11.89 8.75
C ILE A 107 14.23 11.67 8.88
N GLU A 108 15.03 12.36 8.05
CA GLU A 108 16.51 12.27 8.08
C GLU A 108 17.08 12.77 9.42
N LYS A 109 16.56 13.88 9.95
CA LYS A 109 17.01 14.46 11.23
C LYS A 109 16.75 13.54 12.43
N ASN A 110 15.60 12.89 12.46
CA ASN A 110 15.21 11.99 13.55
C ASN A 110 15.68 10.55 13.32
N GLN A 111 16.43 10.29 12.24
CA GLN A 111 16.89 8.95 11.86
C GLN A 111 15.76 7.90 11.84
N ILE A 112 14.56 8.32 11.39
CA ILE A 112 13.41 7.42 11.30
C ILE A 112 13.68 6.41 10.18
N ILE A 113 13.76 5.14 10.53
CA ILE A 113 13.98 4.04 9.58
C ILE A 113 12.61 3.63 9.03
N LEU A 114 12.38 3.88 7.74
CA LEU A 114 11.11 3.59 7.05
C LEU A 114 11.13 2.28 6.24
N THR A 115 12.23 1.53 6.29
CA THR A 115 12.44 0.29 5.51
C THR A 115 12.95 -0.84 6.39
N ASN A 116 12.29 -2.00 6.30
CA ASN A 116 12.84 -3.31 6.66
C ASN A 116 13.75 -3.83 5.53
#